data_AF-A0AA39UH75-F1
#
_entry.id   AF-A0AA39UH75-F1
#
_cell.length_a   1.000
_cell.length_b   1.000
_cell.length_c   1.000
_cell.angle_alpha   90.00
_cell.angle_beta   90.00
_cell.angle_gamma   90.00
#
_symmetry.space_group_name_H-M   'P 1'
#
loop_
_entity.id
_entity.type
_entity.pdbx_description
1 polymer ?
#
loop_
_entity_poly.entity_id
_entity_poly.type
_entity_poly.pdbx_seq_one_letter_code
_entity_poly.pdbx_strand_id
1 'polypeptide(L)'
;MLPPSTTKRATLSPQAGFCVKSTTNGIKVFINIAWDATVPAPPAAAADVIQRAMQGADSGWYVPVVVSEPRSDTDKAGKSSLVVDCIYNKSLKARVLRDPAWKTFLIELALQRIEAQTALVLSRHIGTPNIASKGKLAPREVTLPDLPKPTEKKALIEEVTTWAWSTSSQPDRIHIRIAVPALTRALIPATALDLEPRRLILAVPSQPSVDIDLAASDAELASRHSTSDAIALKRQRPFNVHEATAEWLVSEGVLVVHA
;
A
#
# COMPACT_ATOMS: atom_id res chain seq x y z
N MET A 1 26.21 0.36 19.18
CA MET A 1 26.87 -0.31 18.03
C MET A 1 25.77 -0.93 17.17
N LEU A 2 25.58 -0.44 15.95
CA LEU A 2 24.73 -1.13 14.97
C LEU A 2 25.41 -2.47 14.62
N PRO A 3 24.68 -3.58 14.49
CA PRO A 3 25.27 -4.83 14.02
C PRO A 3 25.87 -4.63 12.62
N PRO A 4 26.96 -5.35 12.26
CA PRO A 4 27.54 -5.24 10.93
C PRO A 4 26.46 -5.57 9.90
N SER A 5 26.19 -4.62 8.99
CA SER A 5 25.22 -4.80 7.92
C SER A 5 25.72 -5.90 6.99
N THR A 6 25.21 -7.12 7.16
CA THR A 6 25.41 -8.21 6.21
C THR A 6 24.87 -7.75 4.86
N THR A 7 25.65 -7.90 3.79
CA THR A 7 25.25 -7.57 2.41
C THR A 7 25.25 -8.84 1.58
N LYS A 8 24.26 -8.99 0.69
CA LYS A 8 24.17 -10.11 -0.25
C LYS A 8 24.30 -9.63 -1.69
N ARG A 9 25.01 -10.40 -2.51
CA ARG A 9 24.98 -10.24 -3.97
C ARG A 9 23.72 -10.87 -4.52
N ALA A 10 23.06 -10.19 -5.45
CA ALA A 10 21.87 -10.70 -6.11
C ALA A 10 21.79 -10.24 -7.56
N THR A 11 21.20 -11.07 -8.41
CA THR A 11 20.94 -10.76 -9.81
C THR A 11 19.48 -10.34 -9.96
N LEU A 12 19.27 -9.10 -10.43
CA LEU A 12 17.93 -8.58 -10.73
C LEU A 12 17.56 -8.90 -12.18
N SER A 13 16.30 -9.27 -12.39
CA SER A 13 15.63 -9.38 -13.69
C SER A 13 14.40 -8.47 -13.70
N PRO A 14 14.60 -7.14 -13.82
CA PRO A 14 13.54 -6.16 -13.60
C PRO A 14 12.43 -6.23 -14.65
N GLN A 15 11.18 -6.21 -14.18
CA GLN A 15 9.98 -6.08 -15.01
C GLN A 15 9.65 -4.60 -15.23
N ALA A 16 9.42 -4.20 -16.47
CA ALA A 16 9.01 -2.85 -16.81
C ALA A 16 7.66 -2.46 -16.16
N GLY A 17 7.58 -1.22 -15.66
CA GLY A 17 6.37 -0.63 -15.09
C GLY A 17 5.88 0.52 -15.96
N PHE A 18 6.45 1.71 -15.75
CA PHE A 18 6.15 2.90 -16.53
C PHE A 18 7.37 3.80 -16.64
N CYS A 19 7.38 4.66 -17.66
CA CYS A 19 8.44 5.63 -17.87
C CYS A 19 7.98 7.04 -17.52
N VAL A 20 8.85 7.82 -16.91
CA VAL A 20 8.67 9.26 -16.72
C VAL A 20 9.79 10.03 -17.41
N LYS A 21 9.51 11.25 -17.84
CA LYS A 21 10.45 12.11 -18.57
C LYS A 21 10.69 13.37 -17.76
N SER A 22 11.92 13.53 -17.29
CA SER A 22 12.46 14.76 -16.72
C SER A 22 13.43 15.42 -17.70
N THR A 23 14.06 16.51 -17.27
CA THR A 23 15.11 17.20 -18.00
C THR A 23 16.22 17.62 -17.06
N THR A 24 17.46 17.58 -17.55
CA THR A 24 18.64 18.09 -16.86
C THR A 24 19.47 18.90 -17.84
N ASN A 25 19.80 20.15 -17.51
CA ASN A 25 20.56 21.06 -18.39
C ASN A 25 20.08 21.07 -19.86
N GLY A 26 18.76 21.04 -20.08
CA GLY A 26 18.15 21.01 -21.42
C GLY A 26 18.15 19.64 -22.14
N ILE A 27 18.74 18.61 -21.55
CA ILE A 27 18.76 17.23 -22.05
C ILE A 27 17.59 16.44 -21.45
N LYS A 28 16.90 15.64 -22.28
CA LYS A 28 15.81 14.77 -21.83
C LYS A 28 16.38 13.61 -20.99
N VAL A 29 15.79 13.35 -19.83
CA VAL A 29 16.11 12.19 -18.99
C VAL A 29 14.86 11.34 -18.84
N PHE A 30 14.90 10.13 -19.37
CA PHE A 30 13.87 9.12 -19.18
C PHE A 30 14.21 8.28 -17.95
N ILE A 31 13.25 8.13 -17.06
CA ILE A 31 13.40 7.37 -15.83
C ILE A 31 12.42 6.21 -15.91
N ASN A 32 12.96 5.00 -15.97
CA ASN A 32 12.17 3.78 -16.00
C ASN A 32 11.87 3.35 -14.56
N ILE A 33 10.60 3.30 -14.20
CA ILE A 33 10.15 2.70 -12.94
C ILE A 33 9.89 1.22 -13.21
N ALA A 34 10.69 0.37 -12.59
CA ALA A 34 10.68 -1.08 -12.80
C ALA A 34 10.55 -1.85 -11.47
N TRP A 35 10.27 -3.14 -11.58
CA TRP A 35 9.90 -4.00 -10.46
C TRP A 35 10.77 -5.26 -10.41
N ASP A 36 11.28 -5.61 -9.24
CA ASP A 36 11.96 -6.87 -9.02
C ASP A 36 11.61 -7.43 -7.63
N ALA A 37 11.46 -8.75 -7.49
CA ALA A 37 11.15 -9.37 -6.20
C ALA A 37 12.35 -9.39 -5.24
N THR A 38 13.56 -9.29 -5.79
CA THR A 38 14.84 -9.45 -5.10
C THR A 38 15.27 -8.18 -4.38
N VAL A 39 14.84 -7.00 -4.87
CA VAL A 39 14.98 -5.73 -4.15
C VAL A 39 14.19 -5.83 -2.85
N PRO A 40 14.72 -5.42 -1.69
CA PRO A 40 13.97 -5.50 -0.43
C PRO A 40 12.66 -4.69 -0.49
N ALA A 41 11.59 -5.23 0.09
CA ALA A 41 10.35 -4.47 0.27
C ALA A 41 10.58 -3.34 1.30
N PRO A 42 9.83 -2.23 1.23
CA PRO A 42 9.83 -1.26 2.31
C PRO A 42 9.49 -1.92 3.66
N PRO A 43 10.07 -1.45 4.77
CA PRO A 43 9.72 -1.97 6.08
C PRO A 43 8.22 -1.74 6.36
N ALA A 44 7.60 -2.65 7.10
CA ALA A 44 6.24 -2.44 7.57
C ALA A 44 6.21 -1.21 8.51
N ALA A 45 5.21 -0.37 8.36
CA ALA A 45 4.98 0.79 9.21
C ALA A 45 3.48 1.11 9.28
N ALA A 46 3.08 1.79 10.36
CA ALA A 46 1.72 2.27 10.52
C ALA A 46 1.37 3.27 9.41
N ALA A 47 0.08 3.35 9.07
CA ALA A 47 -0.41 4.16 7.95
C ALA A 47 -0.05 5.64 8.09
N ASP A 48 -0.08 6.17 9.31
CA ASP A 48 0.28 7.57 9.62
C ASP A 48 1.77 7.85 9.36
N VAL A 49 2.65 6.89 9.66
CA VAL A 49 4.10 6.99 9.44
C VAL A 49 4.38 7.06 7.94
N ILE A 50 3.71 6.20 7.16
CA ILE A 50 3.81 6.17 5.70
C ILE A 50 3.25 7.47 5.10
N GLN A 51 2.10 7.93 5.59
CA GLN A 51 1.48 9.17 5.11
C GLN A 51 2.36 10.40 5.40
N ARG A 52 2.98 10.47 6.58
CA ARG A 52 3.96 11.51 6.90
C ARG A 52 5.18 11.44 5.99
N ALA A 53 5.71 10.25 5.72
CA ALA A 53 6.79 10.07 4.73
C ALA A 53 6.37 10.56 3.34
N MET A 54 5.15 10.28 2.89
CA MET A 54 4.64 10.77 1.60
C MET A 54 4.55 12.30 1.52
N GLN A 55 4.33 12.95 2.65
CA GLN A 55 4.30 14.41 2.78
C GLN A 55 5.71 15.03 2.90
N GLY A 56 6.76 14.21 2.87
CA GLY A 56 8.16 14.66 2.97
C GLY A 56 8.65 14.88 4.40
N ALA A 57 7.93 14.42 5.42
CA ALA A 57 8.39 14.46 6.79
C ALA A 57 9.44 13.37 7.07
N ASP A 58 10.41 13.68 7.93
CA ASP A 58 11.36 12.69 8.44
C ASP A 58 10.65 11.73 9.40
N SER A 59 10.17 10.60 8.88
CA SER A 59 9.43 9.58 9.64
C SER A 59 10.27 8.35 9.96
N GLY A 60 11.54 8.31 9.53
CA GLY A 60 12.41 7.13 9.62
C GLY A 60 12.01 5.97 8.69
N TRP A 61 10.90 6.08 7.96
CA TRP A 61 10.46 5.10 6.99
C TRP A 61 11.06 5.37 5.61
N TYR A 62 11.43 4.30 4.89
CA TYR A 62 12.14 4.42 3.60
C TYR A 62 11.65 3.39 2.59
N VAL A 63 11.80 3.70 1.31
CA VAL A 63 11.54 2.76 0.20
C VAL A 63 12.87 2.38 -0.45
N PRO A 64 13.29 1.10 -0.38
CA PRO A 64 14.46 0.63 -1.10
C PRO A 64 14.29 0.80 -2.61
N VAL A 65 15.31 1.37 -3.26
CA VAL A 65 15.37 1.52 -4.70
C VAL A 65 16.80 1.27 -5.18
N VAL A 66 16.91 0.54 -6.28
CA VAL A 66 18.17 0.36 -7.01
C VAL A 66 18.14 1.26 -8.23
N VAL A 67 19.11 2.16 -8.36
CA VAL A 67 19.24 3.08 -9.49
C VAL A 67 20.38 2.61 -10.40
N SER A 68 20.16 2.57 -11.71
CA SER A 68 21.23 2.31 -12.67
C SER A 68 22.15 3.51 -12.85
N GLU A 69 23.32 3.28 -13.42
CA GLU A 69 24.05 4.36 -14.07
C GLU A 69 23.22 4.97 -15.22
N PRO A 70 23.34 6.28 -15.49
CA PRO A 70 22.72 6.89 -16.65
C PRO A 70 23.29 6.31 -17.96
N ARG A 71 22.40 5.85 -18.82
CA ARG A 71 22.73 5.31 -20.16
C ARG A 71 22.25 6.26 -21.25
N SER A 72 23.12 6.57 -22.21
CA SER A 72 22.75 7.37 -23.37
C SER A 72 21.76 6.62 -24.28
N ASP A 73 20.77 7.34 -24.78
CA ASP A 73 19.81 6.86 -25.76
C ASP A 73 19.47 7.98 -26.75
N THR A 74 19.09 7.62 -27.95
CA THR A 74 18.77 8.57 -29.01
C THR A 74 17.33 8.37 -29.43
N ASP A 75 16.55 9.45 -29.54
CA ASP A 75 15.20 9.35 -30.11
C ASP A 75 15.24 9.14 -31.62
N LYS A 76 14.09 8.83 -32.23
CA LYS A 76 13.98 8.63 -33.69
C LYS A 76 14.39 9.87 -34.50
N ALA A 77 14.47 11.04 -33.88
CA ALA A 77 14.87 12.30 -34.49
C ALA A 77 16.36 12.62 -34.25
N GLY A 78 17.14 11.67 -33.71
CA GLY A 78 18.58 11.86 -33.49
C GLY A 78 18.93 12.68 -32.24
N LYS A 79 17.94 13.08 -31.42
CA LYS A 79 18.21 13.91 -30.24
C LYS A 79 18.66 13.03 -29.07
N SER A 80 19.79 13.41 -28.47
CA SER A 80 20.36 12.73 -27.31
C SER A 80 19.43 12.83 -26.09
N SER A 81 19.36 11.74 -25.35
CA SER A 81 18.64 11.60 -24.10
C SER A 81 19.41 10.66 -23.17
N LEU A 82 19.14 10.77 -21.88
CA LEU A 82 19.61 9.81 -20.88
C LEU A 82 18.46 8.92 -20.45
N VAL A 83 18.79 7.68 -20.10
CA VAL A 83 17.87 6.72 -19.52
C VAL A 83 18.44 6.26 -18.18
N VAL A 84 17.61 6.24 -17.15
CA VAL A 84 17.98 5.75 -15.82
C VAL A 84 16.90 4.78 -15.36
N ASP A 85 17.30 3.61 -14.87
CA ASP A 85 16.35 2.61 -14.38
C ASP A 85 16.31 2.64 -12.85
N CYS A 86 15.13 2.91 -12.29
CA CYS A 86 14.83 2.83 -10.87
C CYS A 86 14.01 1.57 -10.60
N ILE A 87 14.63 0.60 -9.93
CA ILE A 87 14.04 -0.71 -9.66
C ILE A 87 13.61 -0.77 -8.20
N TYR A 88 12.32 -0.96 -8.01
CA TYR A 88 11.67 -1.11 -6.72
C TYR A 88 11.25 -2.56 -6.47
N ASN A 89 10.90 -2.89 -5.23
CA ASN A 89 10.28 -4.18 -4.94
C ASN A 89 8.93 -4.34 -5.65
N LYS A 90 8.66 -5.52 -6.21
CA LYS A 90 7.41 -5.81 -6.94
C LYS A 90 6.12 -5.59 -6.15
N SER A 91 6.15 -5.66 -4.81
CA SER A 91 4.97 -5.46 -3.95
C SER A 91 4.32 -4.09 -4.13
N LEU A 92 5.10 -3.08 -4.52
CA LEU A 92 4.61 -1.71 -4.71
C LEU A 92 3.79 -1.52 -5.99
N LYS A 93 3.93 -2.44 -6.96
CA LYS A 93 3.31 -2.34 -8.28
C LYS A 93 1.80 -2.14 -8.21
N ALA A 94 1.10 -2.96 -7.44
CA ALA A 94 -0.36 -2.91 -7.35
C ALA A 94 -0.86 -1.61 -6.71
N ARG A 95 -0.13 -1.06 -5.74
CA ARG A 95 -0.48 0.20 -5.08
C ARG A 95 -0.26 1.39 -6.02
N VAL A 96 0.89 1.46 -6.70
CA VAL A 96 1.21 2.55 -7.63
C VAL A 96 0.23 2.66 -8.80
N LEU A 97 -0.37 1.54 -9.23
CA LEU A 97 -1.37 1.54 -10.30
C LEU A 97 -2.74 2.07 -9.85
N ARG A 98 -3.08 1.97 -8.56
CA ARG A 98 -4.39 2.34 -8.01
C ARG A 98 -4.40 3.69 -7.29
N ASP A 99 -3.23 4.13 -6.81
CA ASP A 99 -3.06 5.34 -6.01
C ASP A 99 -2.14 6.34 -6.74
N PRO A 100 -2.70 7.38 -7.37
CA PRO A 100 -1.93 8.42 -8.03
C PRO A 100 -0.98 9.18 -7.09
N ALA A 101 -1.35 9.37 -5.82
CA ALA A 101 -0.48 10.02 -4.84
C ALA A 101 0.75 9.14 -4.55
N TRP A 102 0.56 7.82 -4.43
CA TRP A 102 1.64 6.86 -4.29
C TRP A 102 2.56 6.83 -5.51
N LYS A 103 1.98 6.94 -6.71
CA LYS A 103 2.75 7.05 -7.96
C LYS A 103 3.65 8.29 -7.95
N THR A 104 3.11 9.45 -7.60
CA THR A 104 3.88 10.71 -7.51
C THR A 104 4.97 10.61 -6.45
N PHE A 105 4.67 10.06 -5.28
CA PHE A 105 5.64 9.84 -4.22
C PHE A 105 6.82 8.96 -4.68
N LEU A 106 6.53 7.85 -5.36
CA LEU A 106 7.56 6.93 -5.85
C LEU A 106 8.40 7.53 -6.98
N ILE A 107 7.82 8.43 -7.79
CA ILE A 107 8.56 9.23 -8.76
C ILE A 107 9.50 10.21 -8.04
N GLU A 108 9.02 10.92 -7.02
CA GLU A 108 9.86 11.87 -6.27
C GLU A 108 11.04 11.17 -5.59
N LEU A 109 10.81 10.01 -4.96
CA LEU A 109 11.90 9.21 -4.38
C LEU A 109 12.93 8.76 -5.44
N ALA A 110 12.47 8.41 -6.64
CA ALA A 110 13.36 8.06 -7.74
C ALA A 110 14.22 9.27 -8.14
N LEU A 111 13.62 10.44 -8.30
CA LEU A 111 14.32 11.68 -8.65
C LEU A 111 15.38 12.01 -7.60
N GLN A 112 14.99 12.08 -6.32
CA GLN A 112 15.89 12.35 -5.20
C GLN A 112 17.05 11.35 -5.15
N ARG A 113 16.77 10.06 -5.39
CA ARG A 113 17.82 9.04 -5.35
C ARG A 113 18.77 9.17 -6.53
N ILE A 114 18.28 9.45 -7.73
CA ILE A 114 19.14 9.69 -8.90
C ILE A 114 20.05 10.89 -8.62
N GLU A 115 19.51 11.99 -8.11
CA GLU A 115 20.29 13.19 -7.77
C GLU A 115 21.31 12.92 -6.65
N ALA A 116 21.00 12.04 -5.70
CA ALA A 116 21.93 11.66 -4.64
C ALA A 116 23.06 10.72 -5.10
N GLN A 117 22.81 9.88 -6.12
CA GLN A 117 23.77 8.88 -6.60
C GLN A 117 24.54 9.32 -7.85
N THR A 118 24.09 10.38 -8.51
CA THR A 118 24.67 10.91 -9.75
C THR A 118 24.87 12.41 -9.61
N ALA A 119 25.58 13.03 -10.57
CA ALA A 119 25.71 14.49 -10.61
C ALA A 119 24.54 15.19 -11.34
N LEU A 120 23.45 14.47 -11.64
CA LEU A 120 22.31 15.02 -12.36
C LEU A 120 21.47 15.90 -11.42
N VAL A 121 20.98 17.02 -11.94
CA VAL A 121 19.90 17.82 -11.32
C VAL A 121 18.67 17.72 -12.19
N LEU A 122 17.59 17.14 -11.68
CA LEU A 122 16.42 16.75 -12.45
C LEU A 122 15.27 17.72 -12.21
N SER A 123 14.68 18.21 -13.31
CA SER A 123 13.47 19.01 -13.24
C SER A 123 12.31 18.22 -12.61
N ARG A 124 11.55 18.88 -11.74
CA ARG A 124 10.29 18.36 -11.19
C ARG A 124 9.10 18.54 -12.14
N HIS A 125 9.29 19.20 -13.28
CA HIS A 125 8.29 19.25 -14.34
C HIS A 125 8.34 17.96 -15.18
N ILE A 126 7.61 16.95 -14.71
CA ILE A 126 7.64 15.59 -15.26
C ILE A 126 6.61 15.40 -16.38
N GLY A 127 7.05 14.80 -17.50
CA GLY A 127 6.16 14.22 -18.49
C GLY A 127 5.94 12.74 -18.26
N THR A 128 4.78 12.21 -18.64
CA THR A 128 4.44 10.77 -18.54
C THR A 128 4.25 10.16 -19.93
N PRO A 129 5.34 9.78 -20.63
CA PRO A 129 5.24 9.03 -21.88
C PRO A 129 4.40 7.77 -21.71
N ASN A 130 3.53 7.45 -22.69
CA ASN A 130 2.74 6.22 -22.68
C ASN A 130 3.58 5.01 -23.15
N ILE A 131 4.62 4.69 -22.40
CA ILE A 131 5.49 3.52 -22.60
C ILE A 131 5.85 2.89 -21.25
N ALA A 132 6.02 1.57 -21.22
CA ALA A 132 6.39 0.85 -20.00
C ALA A 132 7.85 1.09 -19.59
N SER A 133 8.75 1.25 -20.56
CA SER A 133 10.16 1.61 -20.35
C SER A 133 10.78 2.16 -21.63
N LYS A 134 11.83 2.98 -21.49
CA LYS A 134 12.66 3.49 -22.58
C LYS A 134 13.88 2.56 -22.76
N GLY A 135 13.87 1.80 -23.84
CA GLY A 135 14.88 0.77 -24.11
C GLY A 135 14.64 -0.54 -23.34
N LYS A 136 15.53 -1.52 -23.51
CA LYS A 136 15.44 -2.82 -22.82
C LYS A 136 16.04 -2.71 -21.42
N LEU A 137 15.31 -3.21 -20.42
CA LEU A 137 15.84 -3.38 -19.06
C LEU A 137 16.75 -4.60 -19.04
N ALA A 138 18.04 -4.39 -18.75
CA ALA A 138 19.02 -5.46 -18.66
C ALA A 138 19.06 -6.06 -17.25
N PRO A 139 19.27 -7.39 -17.11
CA PRO A 139 19.63 -7.99 -15.84
C PRO A 139 20.88 -7.32 -15.25
N ARG A 140 20.95 -7.20 -13.93
CA ARG A 140 22.08 -6.55 -13.26
C ARG A 140 22.43 -7.22 -11.94
N GLU A 141 23.72 -7.28 -11.64
CA GLU A 141 24.21 -7.69 -10.34
C GLU A 141 24.27 -6.50 -9.40
N VAL A 142 23.74 -6.69 -8.18
CA VAL A 142 23.70 -5.66 -7.15
C VAL A 142 24.13 -6.23 -5.82
N THR A 143 24.72 -5.37 -4.99
CA THR A 143 24.94 -5.65 -3.58
C THR A 143 23.79 -5.03 -2.80
N LEU A 144 22.95 -5.87 -2.20
CA LEU A 144 21.81 -5.45 -1.41
C LEU A 144 22.13 -5.62 0.07
N PRO A 145 21.60 -4.74 0.95
CA PRO A 145 21.61 -5.04 2.37
C PRO A 145 20.86 -6.35 2.57
N ASP A 146 21.51 -7.28 3.28
CA ASP A 146 20.91 -8.53 3.71
C ASP A 146 20.01 -8.24 4.91
N LEU A 147 18.92 -7.54 4.62
CA LEU A 147 17.82 -7.42 5.54
C LEU A 147 17.25 -8.82 5.74
N PRO A 148 16.93 -9.22 6.98
CA PRO A 148 16.22 -10.46 7.22
C PRO A 148 15.03 -10.45 6.28
N LYS A 149 14.98 -11.42 5.37
CA LYS A 149 13.76 -11.64 4.58
C LYS A 149 12.65 -11.70 5.63
N PRO A 150 11.53 -10.98 5.47
CA PRO A 150 10.37 -11.26 6.27
C PRO A 150 10.21 -12.76 6.16
N THR A 151 10.45 -13.49 7.25
CA THR A 151 10.14 -14.92 7.31
C THR A 151 8.76 -15.02 6.70
N GLU A 152 8.55 -15.97 5.80
CA GLU A 152 7.21 -16.40 5.39
C GLU A 152 6.49 -17.00 6.62
N LYS A 153 6.33 -16.20 7.68
CA LYS A 153 5.18 -16.27 8.53
C LYS A 153 4.06 -15.85 7.60
N LYS A 154 3.40 -16.86 7.03
CA LYS A 154 2.01 -16.86 6.57
C LYS A 154 1.36 -15.54 6.98
N ALA A 155 1.26 -14.64 6.00
CA ALA A 155 1.03 -13.21 6.17
C ALA A 155 0.38 -12.86 7.51
N LEU A 156 1.14 -12.20 8.38
CA LEU A 156 0.54 -11.26 9.32
C LEU A 156 -0.25 -10.30 8.43
N ILE A 157 -1.56 -10.47 8.54
CA ILE A 157 -2.61 -9.74 7.84
C ILE A 157 -2.22 -8.27 7.88
N GLU A 158 -2.13 -7.66 6.69
CA GLU A 158 -2.26 -6.21 6.54
C GLU A 158 -3.35 -5.79 7.54
N GLU A 159 -3.04 -4.98 8.55
CA GLU A 159 -3.96 -4.62 9.63
C GLU A 159 -5.10 -3.72 9.10
N VAL A 160 -5.80 -4.23 8.10
CA VAL A 160 -7.00 -3.72 7.49
C VAL A 160 -8.11 -4.08 8.44
N THR A 161 -8.95 -3.10 8.73
CA THR A 161 -10.19 -3.31 9.44
C THR A 161 -11.04 -4.30 8.64
N THR A 162 -11.07 -5.54 9.09
CA THR A 162 -11.81 -6.64 8.44
C THR A 162 -12.94 -7.04 9.34
N TRP A 163 -14.03 -7.51 8.75
CA TRP A 163 -15.19 -7.95 9.50
C TRP A 163 -15.68 -9.29 8.99
N ALA A 164 -16.24 -10.07 9.90
CA ALA A 164 -16.88 -11.35 9.63
C ALA A 164 -18.11 -11.46 10.52
N TRP A 165 -19.05 -12.33 10.16
CA TRP A 165 -20.24 -12.57 10.97
C TRP A 165 -20.51 -14.07 11.12
N SER A 166 -21.26 -14.42 12.16
CA SER A 166 -21.72 -15.78 12.41
C SER A 166 -23.05 -15.77 13.16
N THR A 167 -23.83 -16.83 13.06
CA THR A 167 -25.00 -17.02 13.93
C THR A 167 -24.58 -17.59 15.29
N SER A 168 -25.22 -17.13 16.37
CA SER A 168 -25.03 -17.70 17.70
C SER A 168 -25.62 -19.10 17.84
N SER A 169 -25.21 -19.82 18.88
CA SER A 169 -25.94 -20.97 19.41
C SER A 169 -27.25 -20.59 20.10
N GLN A 170 -27.45 -19.31 20.44
CA GLN A 170 -28.76 -18.79 20.82
C GLN A 170 -29.64 -18.54 19.58
N PRO A 171 -30.94 -18.87 19.63
CA PRO A 171 -31.84 -18.60 18.52
C PRO A 171 -31.94 -17.09 18.26
N ASP A 172 -31.92 -16.72 16.98
CA ASP A 172 -32.21 -15.35 16.49
C ASP A 172 -31.17 -14.26 16.86
N ARG A 173 -29.91 -14.63 17.13
CA ARG A 173 -28.84 -13.65 17.45
C ARG A 173 -27.66 -13.75 16.49
N ILE A 174 -27.33 -12.63 15.84
CA ILE A 174 -26.22 -12.46 14.91
C ILE A 174 -25.01 -11.92 15.69
N HIS A 175 -23.84 -12.50 15.40
CA HIS A 175 -22.55 -12.07 15.96
C HIS A 175 -21.71 -11.49 14.84
N ILE A 176 -21.41 -10.21 14.92
CA ILE A 176 -20.54 -9.51 13.97
C ILE A 176 -19.22 -9.22 14.68
N ARG A 177 -18.13 -9.76 14.15
CA ARG A 177 -16.76 -9.53 14.63
C ARG A 177 -16.07 -8.58 13.67
N ILE A 178 -15.65 -7.42 14.16
CA ILE A 178 -14.93 -6.40 13.40
C ILE A 178 -13.52 -6.31 14.00
N ALA A 179 -12.52 -6.78 13.27
CA ALA A 179 -11.12 -6.56 13.61
C ALA A 179 -10.78 -5.09 13.35
N VAL A 180 -10.27 -4.40 14.37
CA VAL A 180 -9.80 -3.02 14.36
C VAL A 180 -8.37 -3.02 14.91
N PRO A 181 -7.38 -3.48 14.12
CA PRO A 181 -6.09 -3.88 14.69
C PRO A 181 -5.26 -2.71 15.23
N ALA A 182 -5.43 -1.52 14.65
CA ALA A 182 -4.78 -0.29 15.11
C ALA A 182 -5.53 0.41 16.28
N LEU A 183 -6.55 -0.23 16.87
CA LEU A 183 -7.28 0.35 17.99
C LEU A 183 -6.44 0.29 19.28
N THR A 184 -6.26 1.44 19.91
CA THR A 184 -5.73 1.54 21.27
C THR A 184 -6.82 1.93 22.25
N ARG A 185 -6.64 1.63 23.54
CA ARG A 185 -7.59 2.03 24.60
C ARG A 185 -7.91 3.53 24.59
N ALA A 186 -6.97 4.35 24.15
CA ALA A 186 -7.13 5.80 24.03
C ALA A 186 -8.08 6.23 22.90
N LEU A 187 -8.28 5.38 21.88
CA LEU A 187 -9.15 5.68 20.74
C LEU A 187 -10.62 5.33 21.00
N ILE A 188 -10.90 4.37 21.89
CA ILE A 188 -12.26 3.88 22.20
C ILE A 188 -13.25 5.02 22.50
N PRO A 189 -12.94 6.02 23.37
CA PRO A 189 -13.89 7.09 23.68
C PRO A 189 -14.24 8.00 22.49
N ALA A 190 -13.38 8.00 21.46
CA ALA A 190 -13.58 8.79 20.24
C ALA A 190 -14.12 7.95 19.08
N THR A 191 -14.39 6.65 19.29
CA THR A 191 -15.06 5.80 18.31
C THR A 191 -16.58 5.97 18.38
N ALA A 192 -17.24 5.92 17.22
CA ALA A 192 -18.68 5.89 17.13
C ALA A 192 -19.12 4.58 16.48
N LEU A 193 -20.04 3.87 17.15
CA LEU A 193 -20.74 2.71 16.63
C LEU A 193 -22.21 3.08 16.48
N ASP A 194 -22.73 2.92 15.28
CA ASP A 194 -24.14 3.13 14.96
C ASP A 194 -24.72 1.84 14.38
N LEU A 195 -25.91 1.46 14.87
CA LEU A 195 -26.58 0.22 14.50
C LEU A 195 -28.04 0.50 14.19
N GLU A 196 -28.42 0.22 12.95
CA GLU A 196 -29.79 0.27 12.44
C GLU A 196 -30.26 -1.14 12.07
N PRO A 197 -31.57 -1.40 11.84
CA PRO A 197 -32.05 -2.73 11.48
C PRO A 197 -31.38 -3.36 10.25
N ARG A 198 -30.84 -2.55 9.33
CA ARG A 198 -30.14 -3.03 8.13
C ARG A 198 -28.80 -2.36 7.86
N ARG A 199 -28.24 -1.65 8.83
CA ARG A 199 -26.98 -0.94 8.64
C ARG A 199 -26.13 -0.98 9.91
N LEU A 200 -24.84 -1.17 9.74
CA LEU A 200 -23.87 -1.05 10.82
C LEU A 200 -22.76 -0.10 10.38
N ILE A 201 -22.51 0.93 11.17
CA ILE A 201 -21.44 1.91 10.92
C ILE A 201 -20.50 1.94 12.11
N LEU A 202 -19.20 1.71 11.85
CA LEU A 202 -18.14 1.93 12.81
C LEU A 202 -17.20 3.01 12.28
N ALA A 203 -17.13 4.13 12.98
CA ALA A 203 -16.20 5.22 12.71
C ALA A 203 -15.11 5.25 13.79
N VAL A 204 -13.86 5.05 13.39
CA VAL A 204 -12.68 5.13 14.26
C VAL A 204 -11.82 6.30 13.79
N PRO A 205 -11.37 7.20 14.68
CA PRO A 205 -10.52 8.32 14.29
C PRO A 205 -9.28 7.85 13.53
N SER A 206 -8.95 8.56 12.45
CA SER A 206 -7.79 8.27 11.60
C SER A 206 -7.79 6.89 10.93
N GLN A 207 -8.95 6.21 10.86
CA GLN A 207 -9.14 4.96 10.12
C GLN A 207 -10.35 5.06 9.17
N PRO A 208 -10.40 4.24 8.10
CA PRO A 208 -11.59 4.12 7.26
C PRO A 208 -12.80 3.66 8.09
N SER A 209 -13.95 4.29 7.87
CA SER A 209 -15.21 3.84 8.48
C SER A 209 -15.64 2.49 7.88
N VAL A 210 -16.07 1.56 8.73
CA VAL A 210 -16.73 0.34 8.28
C VAL A 210 -18.22 0.65 8.18
N ASP A 211 -18.77 0.62 6.96
CA ASP A 211 -20.19 0.88 6.70
C ASP A 211 -20.77 -0.32 5.97
N ILE A 212 -21.57 -1.13 6.67
CA ILE A 212 -22.22 -2.33 6.17
C ILE A 212 -23.70 -2.00 5.93
N ASP A 213 -24.03 -1.58 4.72
CA ASP A 213 -25.41 -1.27 4.31
C ASP A 213 -26.09 -2.47 3.65
N LEU A 214 -26.89 -3.22 4.41
CA LEU A 214 -27.63 -4.38 3.93
C LEU A 214 -28.85 -4.02 3.08
N ALA A 215 -29.24 -2.73 3.01
CA ALA A 215 -30.26 -2.26 2.08
C ALA A 215 -29.71 -2.00 0.67
N ALA A 216 -28.39 -1.85 0.53
CA ALA A 216 -27.72 -1.68 -0.76
C ALA A 216 -27.88 -2.90 -1.68
N SER A 217 -27.69 -2.70 -2.99
CA SER A 217 -27.76 -3.78 -3.97
C SER A 217 -26.62 -4.79 -3.77
N ASP A 218 -26.82 -6.03 -4.24
CA ASP A 218 -25.80 -7.09 -4.11
C ASP A 218 -24.49 -6.72 -4.84
N ALA A 219 -24.60 -5.96 -5.95
CA ALA A 219 -23.45 -5.45 -6.70
C ALA A 219 -22.65 -4.40 -5.91
N GLU A 220 -23.33 -3.50 -5.20
CA GLU A 220 -22.69 -2.50 -4.35
C GLU A 220 -22.02 -3.14 -3.14
N LEU A 221 -22.68 -4.09 -2.49
CA LEU A 221 -22.10 -4.88 -1.40
C LEU A 221 -20.86 -5.66 -1.83
N ALA A 222 -20.91 -6.30 -3.01
CA ALA A 222 -19.78 -7.03 -3.58
C ALA A 222 -18.58 -6.14 -3.90
N SER A 223 -18.80 -4.86 -4.19
CA SER A 223 -17.74 -3.90 -4.50
C SER A 223 -17.05 -3.34 -3.24
N ARG A 224 -17.75 -3.32 -2.10
CA ARG A 224 -17.28 -2.68 -0.85
C ARG A 224 -16.77 -3.66 0.21
N HIS A 225 -17.20 -4.93 0.14
CA HIS A 225 -16.90 -5.93 1.15
C HIS A 225 -16.54 -7.29 0.55
N SER A 226 -16.02 -8.19 1.40
CA SER A 226 -15.91 -9.61 1.06
C SER A 226 -17.27 -10.14 0.63
N THR A 227 -17.38 -10.52 -0.64
CA THR A 227 -18.66 -10.77 -1.32
C THR A 227 -19.47 -11.89 -0.68
N SER A 228 -18.81 -12.88 -0.07
CA SER A 228 -19.49 -14.03 0.57
C SER A 228 -20.22 -13.64 1.86
N ASP A 229 -19.57 -12.85 2.71
CA ASP A 229 -20.07 -12.59 4.06
C ASP A 229 -21.19 -11.55 4.04
N ALA A 230 -21.05 -10.47 3.27
CA ALA A 230 -22.06 -9.42 3.20
C ALA A 230 -23.39 -9.88 2.59
N ILE A 231 -23.34 -10.68 1.52
CA ILE A 231 -24.55 -11.22 0.88
C ILE A 231 -25.24 -12.23 1.80
N ALA A 232 -24.47 -13.06 2.50
CA ALA A 232 -25.03 -14.05 3.41
C ALA A 232 -25.65 -13.38 4.66
N LEU A 233 -25.06 -12.28 5.15
CA LEU A 233 -25.62 -11.47 6.24
C LEU A 233 -26.90 -10.75 5.83
N LYS A 234 -26.96 -10.19 4.62
CA LYS A 234 -28.14 -9.52 4.07
C LYS A 234 -29.38 -10.43 4.01
N ARG A 235 -29.17 -11.75 3.86
CA ARG A 235 -30.24 -12.76 3.84
C ARG A 235 -30.79 -13.08 5.23
N GLN A 236 -30.12 -12.63 6.29
CA GLN A 236 -30.61 -12.78 7.65
C GLN A 236 -31.72 -11.77 7.97
N ARG A 237 -32.34 -11.95 9.13
CA ARG A 237 -33.32 -11.00 9.64
C ARG A 237 -32.65 -9.65 9.95
N PRO A 238 -33.43 -8.54 9.95
CA PRO A 238 -32.93 -7.25 10.42
C PRO A 238 -32.37 -7.35 11.84
N PHE A 239 -31.34 -6.57 12.13
CA PHE A 239 -30.73 -6.47 13.45
C PHE A 239 -31.75 -6.05 14.51
N ASN A 240 -31.77 -6.75 15.64
CA ASN A 240 -32.55 -6.38 16.81
C ASN A 240 -31.80 -5.30 17.60
N VAL A 241 -31.97 -4.05 17.18
CA VAL A 241 -31.28 -2.88 17.75
C VAL A 241 -31.56 -2.71 19.26
N HIS A 242 -32.73 -3.15 19.75
CA HIS A 242 -33.13 -2.95 21.15
C HIS A 242 -32.42 -3.90 22.12
N GLU A 243 -32.06 -5.10 21.66
CA GLU A 243 -31.33 -6.10 22.45
C GLU A 243 -29.85 -6.18 22.07
N ALA A 244 -29.41 -5.27 21.19
CA ALA A 244 -28.06 -5.27 20.69
C ALA A 244 -27.06 -4.89 21.78
N THR A 245 -25.96 -5.64 21.85
CA THR A 245 -24.84 -5.35 22.75
C THR A 245 -23.54 -5.32 21.97
N ALA A 246 -22.60 -4.47 22.39
CA ALA A 246 -21.30 -4.37 21.76
C ALA A 246 -20.19 -4.43 22.80
N GLU A 247 -19.14 -5.20 22.52
CA GLU A 247 -18.03 -5.46 23.43
C GLU A 247 -16.69 -5.29 22.72
N TRP A 248 -15.78 -4.55 23.36
CA TRP A 248 -14.41 -4.37 22.86
C TRP A 248 -13.48 -5.41 23.48
N LEU A 249 -12.92 -6.28 22.64
CA LEU A 249 -11.83 -7.19 22.99
C LEU A 249 -10.49 -6.49 22.70
N VAL A 250 -10.09 -5.59 23.60
CA VAL A 250 -8.94 -4.70 23.41
C VAL A 250 -7.61 -5.46 23.22
N SER A 251 -7.43 -6.60 23.90
CA SER A 251 -6.25 -7.45 23.74
C SER A 251 -6.18 -8.17 22.38
N GLU A 252 -7.33 -8.30 21.71
CA GLU A 252 -7.45 -8.92 20.38
C GLU A 252 -7.57 -7.87 19.27
N GLY A 253 -7.80 -6.60 19.62
CA GLY A 253 -8.11 -5.53 18.66
C GLY A 253 -9.42 -5.78 17.93
N VAL A 254 -10.46 -6.30 18.60
CA VAL A 254 -11.74 -6.69 17.97
C VAL A 254 -12.91 -6.00 18.66
N LEU A 255 -13.87 -5.51 17.88
CA LEU A 255 -15.22 -5.18 18.32
C LEU A 255 -16.15 -6.35 18.00
N VAL A 256 -16.90 -6.80 18.99
CA VAL A 256 -17.96 -7.79 18.80
C VAL A 256 -19.30 -7.10 18.98
N VAL A 257 -20.17 -7.20 17.98
CA VAL A 257 -21.56 -6.72 18.04
C VAL A 257 -22.48 -7.93 18.02
N HIS A 258 -23.37 -7.98 19.00
CA HIS A 258 -24.45 -8.94 19.07
C HIS A 258 -25.73 -8.21 18.73
N ALA A 259 -26.43 -8.62 17.67
CA ALA A 259 -27.62 -7.95 17.17
C ALA A 259 -28.60 -8.92 16.53
#